data_AF-A0A1B6LW11-F1
#
_entry.id   AF-A0A1B6LW11-F1
#
_cell.length_a   1.000
_cell.length_b   1.000
_cell.length_c   1.000
_cell.angle_alpha   90.00
_cell.angle_beta   90.00
_cell.angle_gamma   90.00
#
_symmetry.space_group_name_H-M   'P 1'
#
loop_
_entity.id
_entity.type
_entity.pdbx_description
1 polymer ?
#
loop_
_entity_poly.entity_id
_entity_poly.type
_entity_poly.pdbx_seq_one_letter_code
_entity_poly.pdbx_strand_id
1 'polypeptide(L)'
;VLEENRRIVEQKTLEYQQSLKERIEKFKDDLEQYMRQVEELQTYGDVNELQRYQKKAHMLDGKLDQAMARIDQFNEEEKAYKWEESFFPMRKQIADKLAPYKRLYDNAVEFMEKYTLWTTSKVGSYDPEEIDTETQTFYRNIYKLEKQFSDLPAPGALASTVRAQVEDFKGHMPIIMTLGNPGMKERHWEKISEIVGFPLRADADLTLAKIIDLGLEEYIPRFEVISDSATKENNLEKSLNKMINEWKDIEFTVLPYRDSGTYILASVDDIQVLLDDHIVKTQTMKSSLYIKPFEEIIFGWEAKLTLLQEILDEWLKVQITWMYLEPIFSS
;
A
#
# COMPACT_ATOMS: atom_id res chain seq x y z
N VAL A 1 -44.33 29.91 -47.66
CA VAL A 1 -43.43 28.85 -47.16
C VAL A 1 -42.14 29.43 -46.59
N LEU A 2 -41.30 30.14 -47.36
CA LEU A 2 -40.05 30.72 -46.84
C LEU A 2 -40.28 31.80 -45.76
N GLU A 3 -41.24 32.71 -45.97
CA GLU A 3 -41.55 33.77 -44.99
C GLU A 3 -42.25 33.21 -43.73
N GLU A 4 -43.06 32.18 -43.90
CA GLU A 4 -43.71 31.43 -42.80
C GLU A 4 -42.64 30.73 -41.95
N ASN A 5 -41.71 30.02 -42.60
CA ASN A 5 -40.59 29.35 -41.93
C ASN A 5 -39.68 30.35 -41.21
N ARG A 6 -39.45 31.53 -41.80
CA ARG A 6 -38.66 32.60 -41.18
C ARG A 6 -39.32 33.15 -39.92
N ARG A 7 -40.64 33.41 -39.95
CA ARG A 7 -41.40 33.81 -38.75
C ARG A 7 -41.38 32.75 -37.66
N ILE A 8 -41.50 31.48 -38.02
CA ILE A 8 -41.42 30.36 -37.06
C ILE A 8 -40.03 30.30 -36.41
N VAL A 9 -38.97 30.47 -37.19
CA VAL A 9 -37.58 30.49 -36.67
C VAL A 9 -37.36 31.68 -35.74
N GLU A 10 -37.82 32.88 -36.11
CA GLU A 10 -37.72 34.08 -35.27
C GLU A 10 -38.47 33.89 -33.94
N GLN A 11 -39.71 33.38 -33.98
CA GLN A 11 -40.49 33.11 -32.77
C GLN A 11 -39.82 32.05 -31.88
N LYS A 12 -39.37 30.93 -32.45
CA LYS A 12 -38.71 29.85 -31.70
C LYS A 12 -37.39 30.31 -31.10
N THR A 13 -36.63 31.16 -31.81
CA THR A 13 -35.39 31.74 -31.27
C THR A 13 -35.66 32.57 -30.02
N LEU A 14 -36.73 33.36 -30.02
CA LEU A 14 -37.13 34.20 -28.89
C LEU A 14 -37.59 33.35 -27.69
N GLU A 15 -38.35 32.29 -27.95
CA GLU A 15 -38.75 31.29 -26.94
C GLU A 15 -37.53 30.61 -26.30
N TYR A 16 -36.55 30.16 -27.10
CA TYR A 16 -35.33 29.53 -26.58
C TYR A 16 -34.43 30.49 -25.80
N GLN A 17 -34.30 31.73 -26.26
CA GLN A 17 -33.57 32.77 -25.54
C GLN A 17 -34.19 33.10 -24.18
N GLN A 18 -35.53 33.14 -24.10
CA GLN A 18 -36.22 33.33 -22.83
C GLN A 18 -36.03 32.12 -21.89
N SER A 19 -36.16 30.90 -22.43
CA SER A 19 -35.93 29.67 -21.68
C SER A 19 -34.49 29.57 -21.14
N LEU A 20 -33.48 29.99 -21.92
CA LEU A 20 -32.09 30.06 -21.47
C LEU A 20 -31.92 31.02 -20.29
N LYS A 21 -32.51 32.21 -20.35
CA LYS A 21 -32.48 33.17 -19.23
C LYS A 21 -33.12 32.62 -17.97
N GLU A 22 -34.28 31.97 -18.09
CA GLU A 22 -34.97 31.33 -16.97
C GLU A 22 -34.14 30.18 -16.36
N ARG A 23 -33.47 29.37 -17.20
CA ARG A 23 -32.56 28.32 -16.74
C ARG A 23 -31.34 28.88 -16.00
N ILE A 24 -30.76 29.99 -16.48
CA ILE A 24 -29.62 30.66 -15.83
C ILE A 24 -30.02 31.21 -14.46
N GLU A 25 -31.18 31.88 -14.34
CA GLU A 25 -31.66 32.39 -13.06
C GLU A 25 -31.94 31.26 -12.07
N LYS A 26 -32.62 30.20 -12.52
CA LYS A 26 -32.83 29.01 -11.68
C LYS A 26 -31.52 28.37 -11.23
N PHE A 27 -30.50 28.36 -12.08
CA PHE A 27 -29.19 27.83 -11.73
C PHE A 27 -28.47 28.69 -10.68
N LYS A 28 -28.66 30.01 -10.69
CA LYS A 28 -28.16 30.88 -9.61
C LYS A 28 -28.82 30.55 -8.28
N ASP A 29 -30.15 30.35 -8.27
CA ASP A 29 -30.89 29.92 -7.08
C ASP A 29 -30.38 28.55 -6.56
N ASP A 30 -30.13 27.59 -7.46
CA ASP A 30 -29.54 26.29 -7.10
C ASP A 30 -28.17 26.47 -6.43
N LEU A 31 -27.30 27.34 -6.97
CA LEU A 31 -26.00 27.64 -6.37
C LEU A 31 -26.16 28.30 -4.98
N GLU A 32 -27.12 29.19 -4.78
CA GLU A 32 -27.38 29.77 -3.45
C GLU A 32 -27.80 28.69 -2.45
N GLN A 33 -28.62 27.75 -2.88
CA GLN A 33 -29.01 26.60 -2.06
C GLN A 33 -27.81 25.70 -1.73
N TYR A 34 -26.87 25.53 -2.66
CA TYR A 34 -25.63 24.77 -2.42
C TYR A 34 -24.73 25.48 -1.41
N MET A 35 -24.63 26.81 -1.51
CA MET A 35 -23.89 27.62 -0.55
C MET A 35 -24.45 27.47 0.87
N ARG A 36 -25.77 27.55 1.04
CA ARG A 36 -26.43 27.34 2.34
C ARG A 36 -26.14 25.94 2.91
N GLN A 37 -26.15 24.90 2.07
CA GLN A 37 -25.78 23.55 2.47
C GLN A 37 -24.32 23.44 2.95
N VAL A 38 -23.38 24.17 2.34
CA VAL A 38 -21.99 24.23 2.84
C VAL A 38 -21.92 24.96 4.18
N GLU A 39 -22.67 26.04 4.36
CA GLU A 39 -22.70 26.80 5.60
C GLU A 39 -23.26 25.98 6.77
N GLU A 40 -24.25 25.13 6.52
CA GLU A 40 -24.76 24.19 7.53
C GLU A 40 -23.68 23.24 8.08
N LEU A 41 -22.64 22.90 7.29
CA LEU A 41 -21.55 22.03 7.73
C LEU A 41 -20.74 22.62 8.90
N GLN A 42 -20.80 23.94 9.12
CA GLN A 42 -20.17 24.59 10.27
C GLN A 42 -20.76 24.15 11.62
N THR A 43 -21.93 23.53 11.61
CA THR A 43 -22.60 23.01 12.81
C THR A 43 -22.32 21.52 13.05
N TYR A 44 -21.63 20.85 12.12
CA TYR A 44 -21.43 19.41 12.16
C TYR A 44 -20.19 19.11 13.00
N GLY A 45 -20.41 18.47 14.15
CA GLY A 45 -19.34 18.19 15.13
C GLY A 45 -19.39 16.80 15.75
N ASP A 46 -20.41 15.98 15.41
CA ASP A 46 -20.58 14.65 16.02
C ASP A 46 -19.83 13.57 15.23
N VAL A 47 -18.91 12.89 15.89
CA VAL A 47 -18.12 11.79 15.31
C VAL A 47 -19.02 10.63 14.86
N ASN A 48 -20.15 10.39 15.54
CA ASN A 48 -21.04 9.27 15.22
C ASN A 48 -21.79 9.46 13.90
N GLU A 49 -21.86 10.69 13.41
CA GLU A 49 -22.55 11.06 12.17
C GLU A 49 -21.58 11.23 10.97
N LEU A 50 -20.28 10.90 11.14
CA LEU A 50 -19.24 11.08 10.11
C LEU A 50 -19.62 10.51 8.75
N GLN A 51 -20.17 9.30 8.70
CA GLN A 51 -20.63 8.64 7.47
C GLN A 51 -21.73 9.44 6.76
N ARG A 52 -22.64 10.07 7.53
CA ARG A 52 -23.69 10.93 6.96
C ARG A 52 -23.10 12.24 6.45
N TYR A 53 -22.16 12.83 7.18
CA TYR A 53 -21.49 14.07 6.78
C TYR A 53 -20.67 13.89 5.51
N GLN A 54 -19.90 12.80 5.42
CA GLN A 54 -19.16 12.41 4.23
C GLN A 54 -20.11 12.27 3.03
N LYS A 55 -21.18 11.49 3.14
CA LYS A 55 -22.15 11.32 2.05
C LYS A 55 -22.75 12.65 1.57
N LYS A 56 -23.09 13.56 2.50
CA LYS A 56 -23.58 14.90 2.17
C LYS A 56 -22.53 15.73 1.43
N ALA A 57 -21.27 15.71 1.88
CA ALA A 57 -20.17 16.42 1.24
C ALA A 57 -19.92 15.90 -0.18
N HIS A 58 -19.86 14.58 -0.38
CA HIS A 58 -19.70 13.97 -1.71
C HIS A 58 -20.89 14.25 -2.63
N MET A 59 -22.12 14.22 -2.12
CA MET A 59 -23.30 14.58 -2.91
C MET A 59 -23.22 16.03 -3.40
N LEU A 60 -22.78 16.95 -2.54
CA LEU A 60 -22.64 18.36 -2.90
C LEU A 60 -21.50 18.59 -3.88
N ASP A 61 -20.37 17.90 -3.69
CA ASP A 61 -19.23 17.91 -4.62
C ASP A 61 -19.65 17.42 -6.02
N GLY A 62 -20.36 16.30 -6.10
CA GLY A 62 -20.91 15.79 -7.36
C GLY A 62 -21.92 16.76 -8.02
N LYS A 63 -22.70 17.50 -7.23
CA LYS A 63 -23.56 18.59 -7.75
C LYS A 63 -22.73 19.75 -8.32
N LEU A 64 -21.58 20.09 -7.70
CA LEU A 64 -20.67 21.13 -8.18
C LEU A 64 -19.90 20.72 -9.44
N ASP A 65 -19.64 19.43 -9.64
CA ASP A 65 -19.09 18.89 -10.88
C ASP A 65 -20.12 18.96 -12.01
N GLN A 66 -21.36 18.53 -11.75
CA GLN A 66 -22.46 18.71 -12.71
C GLN A 66 -22.72 20.19 -13.03
N ALA A 67 -22.53 21.08 -12.04
CA ALA A 67 -22.64 22.51 -12.24
C ALA A 67 -21.58 23.05 -13.21
N MET A 68 -20.36 22.49 -13.27
CA MET A 68 -19.37 22.88 -14.29
C MET A 68 -19.88 22.56 -15.68
N ALA A 69 -20.33 21.32 -15.91
CA ALA A 69 -20.82 20.90 -17.21
C ALA A 69 -22.03 21.74 -17.66
N ARG A 70 -22.89 22.16 -16.72
CA ARG A 70 -24.01 23.07 -17.02
C ARG A 70 -23.54 24.47 -17.39
N ILE A 71 -22.50 24.99 -16.72
CA ILE A 71 -21.91 26.30 -17.07
C ILE A 71 -21.35 26.26 -18.49
N ASP A 72 -20.62 25.19 -18.84
CA ASP A 72 -20.08 25.03 -20.19
C ASP A 72 -21.20 25.00 -21.24
N GLN A 73 -22.30 24.28 -20.96
CA GLN A 73 -23.49 24.26 -21.82
C GLN A 73 -24.14 25.64 -21.96
N PHE A 74 -24.28 26.40 -20.87
CA PHE A 74 -24.82 27.76 -20.94
C PHE A 74 -23.93 28.66 -21.79
N ASN A 75 -22.61 28.60 -21.60
CA ASN A 75 -21.67 29.42 -22.36
C ASN A 75 -21.68 29.05 -23.86
N GLU A 76 -21.82 27.76 -24.20
CA GLU A 76 -22.00 27.32 -25.59
C GLU A 76 -23.31 27.86 -26.21
N GLU A 77 -24.42 27.78 -25.48
CA GLU A 77 -25.72 28.32 -25.91
C GLU A 77 -25.68 29.85 -26.07
N GLU A 78 -25.09 30.58 -25.12
CA GLU A 78 -24.91 32.04 -25.16
C GLU A 78 -24.03 32.47 -26.34
N LYS A 79 -22.93 31.76 -26.59
CA LYS A 79 -22.04 32.01 -27.74
C LYS A 79 -22.74 31.77 -29.07
N ALA A 80 -23.60 30.75 -29.18
CA ALA A 80 -24.40 30.50 -30.38
C ALA A 80 -25.35 31.67 -30.68
N TYR A 81 -25.88 32.33 -29.64
CA TYR A 81 -26.68 33.55 -29.76
C TYR A 81 -25.85 34.84 -29.86
N LYS A 82 -24.51 34.75 -29.83
CA LYS A 82 -23.57 35.89 -29.82
C LYS A 82 -23.76 36.80 -28.61
N TRP A 83 -24.14 36.22 -27.47
CA TRP A 83 -24.22 36.91 -26.19
C TRP A 83 -22.85 36.90 -25.49
N GLU A 84 -22.70 37.75 -24.48
CA GLU A 84 -21.57 37.65 -23.55
C GLU A 84 -21.77 36.44 -22.64
N GLU A 85 -20.69 35.71 -22.37
CA GLU A 85 -20.73 34.52 -21.51
C GLU A 85 -21.02 34.89 -20.06
N SER A 86 -21.95 34.18 -19.44
CA SER A 86 -22.31 34.34 -18.04
C SER A 86 -21.19 33.85 -17.12
N PHE A 87 -20.85 34.65 -16.10
CA PHE A 87 -19.81 34.31 -15.13
C PHE A 87 -20.41 33.83 -13.80
N PHE A 88 -20.01 32.63 -13.35
CA PHE A 88 -20.54 31.98 -12.14
C PHE A 88 -19.46 31.78 -11.05
N PRO A 89 -18.95 32.85 -10.41
CA PRO A 89 -17.87 32.76 -9.41
C PRO A 89 -18.29 32.00 -8.16
N MET A 90 -19.59 32.03 -7.83
CA MET A 90 -20.12 31.41 -6.62
C MET A 90 -19.90 29.90 -6.61
N ARG A 91 -19.95 29.24 -7.76
CA ARG A 91 -19.62 27.81 -7.87
C ARG A 91 -18.23 27.50 -7.34
N LYS A 92 -17.23 28.32 -7.72
CA LYS A 92 -15.85 28.16 -7.24
C LYS A 92 -15.75 28.45 -5.74
N GLN A 93 -16.42 29.50 -5.26
CA GLN A 93 -16.44 29.83 -3.83
C GLN A 93 -17.04 28.70 -2.98
N ILE A 94 -18.12 28.06 -3.45
CA ILE A 94 -18.74 26.92 -2.78
C ILE A 94 -17.77 25.73 -2.76
N ALA A 95 -17.12 25.43 -3.89
CA ALA A 95 -16.12 24.36 -3.97
C ALA A 95 -14.93 24.60 -3.02
N ASP A 96 -14.38 25.80 -3.02
CA ASP A 96 -13.27 26.20 -2.15
C ASP A 96 -13.65 26.12 -0.66
N LYS A 97 -14.90 26.50 -0.31
CA LYS A 97 -15.43 26.36 1.06
C LYS A 97 -15.71 24.90 1.44
N LEU A 98 -16.22 24.07 0.53
CA LEU A 98 -16.56 22.67 0.79
C LEU A 98 -15.32 21.77 0.94
N ALA A 99 -14.27 22.05 0.15
CA ALA A 99 -13.06 21.24 0.08
C ALA A 99 -12.46 20.83 1.45
N PRO A 100 -12.26 21.72 2.43
CA PRO A 100 -11.71 21.31 3.72
C PRO A 100 -12.65 20.41 4.53
N TYR A 101 -13.97 20.59 4.46
CA TYR A 101 -14.93 19.72 5.16
C TYR A 101 -14.91 18.32 4.55
N LYS A 102 -14.94 18.24 3.22
CA LYS A 102 -14.86 16.96 2.51
C LYS A 102 -13.59 16.21 2.91
N ARG A 103 -12.43 16.88 2.89
CA ARG A 103 -11.15 16.28 3.33
C ARG A 103 -11.19 15.78 4.78
N LEU A 104 -11.79 16.55 5.69
CA LEU A 104 -11.94 16.13 7.09
C LEU A 104 -12.78 14.87 7.21
N TYR A 105 -13.96 14.84 6.60
CA TYR A 105 -14.83 13.68 6.67
C TYR A 105 -14.23 12.45 5.99
N ASP A 106 -13.58 12.63 4.84
CA ASP A 106 -12.90 11.54 4.13
C ASP A 106 -11.78 10.93 4.97
N ASN A 107 -10.87 11.76 5.49
CA ASN A 107 -9.77 11.26 6.32
C ASN A 107 -10.27 10.62 7.62
N ALA A 108 -11.32 11.18 8.24
CA ALA A 108 -11.87 10.64 9.47
C ALA A 108 -12.58 9.30 9.25
N VAL A 109 -13.39 9.18 8.19
CA VAL A 109 -14.07 7.92 7.86
C VAL A 109 -13.05 6.85 7.46
N GLU A 110 -12.10 7.20 6.58
CA GLU A 110 -11.07 6.26 6.12
C GLU A 110 -10.22 5.74 7.29
N PHE A 111 -9.81 6.62 8.21
CA PHE A 111 -9.11 6.19 9.43
C PHE A 111 -9.96 5.26 10.29
N MET A 112 -11.25 5.56 10.51
CA MET A 112 -12.12 4.70 11.32
C MET A 112 -12.32 3.30 10.70
N GLU A 113 -12.46 3.24 9.37
CA GLU A 113 -12.55 1.98 8.63
C GLU A 113 -11.23 1.19 8.71
N LYS A 114 -10.09 1.85 8.51
CA LYS A 114 -8.76 1.25 8.63
C LYS A 114 -8.46 0.79 10.06
N TYR A 115 -8.76 1.61 11.05
CA TYR A 115 -8.64 1.27 12.46
C TYR A 115 -9.45 0.01 12.78
N THR A 116 -10.70 -0.05 12.36
CA THR A 116 -11.56 -1.23 12.57
C THR A 116 -10.97 -2.45 11.87
N LEU A 117 -10.51 -2.30 10.62
CA LEU A 117 -9.88 -3.38 9.86
C LEU A 117 -8.63 -3.93 10.55
N TRP A 118 -7.70 -3.06 10.94
CA TRP A 118 -6.46 -3.45 11.58
C TRP A 118 -6.68 -4.08 12.95
N THR A 119 -7.57 -3.50 13.77
CA THR A 119 -7.83 -3.96 15.15
C THR A 119 -8.61 -5.27 15.20
N THR A 120 -9.52 -5.52 14.25
CA THR A 120 -10.29 -6.77 14.17
C THR A 120 -9.55 -7.90 13.47
N SER A 121 -8.49 -7.59 12.74
CA SER A 121 -7.68 -8.59 12.07
C SER A 121 -6.69 -9.24 13.02
N LYS A 122 -6.32 -10.48 12.69
CA LYS A 122 -5.26 -11.21 13.37
C LYS A 122 -3.95 -10.42 13.34
N VAL A 123 -3.18 -10.46 14.44
CA VAL A 123 -1.86 -9.85 14.52
C VAL A 123 -0.91 -10.36 13.43
N GLY A 124 -0.18 -9.45 12.79
CA GLY A 124 0.75 -9.76 11.70
C GLY A 124 0.10 -10.06 10.34
N SER A 125 -1.22 -9.85 10.19
CA SER A 125 -1.89 -9.97 8.87
C SER A 125 -1.56 -8.81 7.93
N TYR A 126 -1.18 -7.67 8.49
CA TYR A 126 -0.81 -6.45 7.77
C TYR A 126 0.60 -6.05 8.17
N ASP A 127 1.32 -5.40 7.26
CA ASP A 127 2.66 -4.91 7.51
C ASP A 127 2.61 -3.76 8.55
N PRO A 128 3.26 -3.92 9.71
CA PRO A 128 3.33 -2.87 10.72
C PRO A 128 3.89 -1.54 10.20
N GLU A 129 4.83 -1.56 9.24
CA GLU A 129 5.40 -0.35 8.65
C GLU A 129 4.38 0.42 7.80
N GLU A 130 3.51 -0.31 7.09
CA GLU A 130 2.41 0.27 6.32
C GLU A 130 1.37 0.90 7.24
N ILE A 131 1.01 0.21 8.34
CA ILE A 131 0.10 0.75 9.36
C ILE A 131 0.67 2.05 9.96
N ASP A 132 1.95 2.11 10.33
CA ASP A 132 2.57 3.34 10.85
C ASP A 132 2.48 4.45 9.80
N THR A 133 2.89 4.17 8.56
CA THR A 133 2.93 5.16 7.48
C THR A 133 1.55 5.77 7.21
N GLU A 134 0.51 4.94 7.14
CA GLU A 134 -0.87 5.39 6.99
C GLU A 134 -1.34 6.20 8.22
N THR A 135 -1.09 5.69 9.44
CA THR A 135 -1.46 6.37 10.70
C THR A 135 -0.83 7.76 10.81
N GLN A 136 0.46 7.89 10.48
CA GLN A 136 1.18 9.17 10.46
C GLN A 136 0.62 10.12 9.38
N THR A 137 0.12 9.57 8.28
CA THR A 137 -0.51 10.35 7.21
C THR A 137 -1.87 10.90 7.65
N PHE A 138 -2.72 10.06 8.25
CA PHE A 138 -3.98 10.50 8.87
C PHE A 138 -3.73 11.57 9.94
N TYR A 139 -2.77 11.35 10.83
CA TYR A 139 -2.43 12.33 11.88
C TYR A 139 -2.06 13.69 11.30
N ARG A 140 -1.14 13.72 10.33
CA ARG A 140 -0.69 14.97 9.69
C ARG A 140 -1.81 15.68 8.95
N ASN A 141 -2.69 14.94 8.26
CA ASN A 141 -3.82 15.51 7.53
C ASN A 141 -4.85 16.12 8.48
N ILE A 142 -5.27 15.37 9.50
CA ILE A 142 -6.26 15.83 10.47
C ILE A 142 -5.69 17.01 11.29
N TYR A 143 -4.42 16.98 11.71
CA TYR A 143 -3.80 18.08 12.42
C TYR A 143 -3.78 19.40 11.62
N LYS A 144 -3.53 19.33 10.30
CA LYS A 144 -3.62 20.51 9.42
C LYS A 144 -5.06 21.02 9.33
N LEU A 145 -6.03 20.12 9.23
CA LEU A 145 -7.46 20.47 9.15
C LEU A 145 -7.97 21.06 10.46
N GLU A 146 -7.58 20.52 11.62
CA GLU A 146 -7.90 21.08 12.94
C GLU A 146 -7.43 22.54 13.05
N LYS A 147 -6.21 22.86 12.60
CA LYS A 147 -5.73 24.24 12.54
C LYS A 147 -6.56 25.11 11.59
N GLN A 148 -6.94 24.58 10.44
CA GLN A 148 -7.76 25.28 9.46
C GLN A 148 -9.18 25.57 9.98
N PHE A 149 -9.71 24.72 10.87
CA PHE A 149 -11.01 24.87 11.50
C PHE A 149 -10.97 25.55 12.88
N SER A 150 -9.86 26.20 13.25
CA SER A 150 -9.69 26.82 14.57
C SER A 150 -10.76 27.88 14.91
N ASP A 151 -11.29 28.58 13.91
CA ASP A 151 -12.36 29.57 14.06
C ASP A 151 -13.78 28.96 14.07
N LEU A 152 -13.91 27.65 13.84
CA LEU A 152 -15.20 26.95 13.70
C LEU A 152 -15.34 25.88 14.80
N PRO A 153 -16.15 26.13 15.86
CA PRO A 153 -16.20 25.26 17.04
C PRO A 153 -16.53 23.79 16.76
N ALA A 154 -17.56 23.51 15.95
CA ALA A 154 -18.02 22.13 15.74
C ALA A 154 -17.07 21.31 14.84
N PRO A 155 -16.69 21.77 13.62
CA PRO A 155 -15.69 21.08 12.80
C PRO A 155 -14.31 21.00 13.47
N GLY A 156 -13.91 22.03 14.21
CA GLY A 156 -12.67 22.04 14.98
C GLY A 156 -12.66 20.99 16.09
N ALA A 157 -13.75 20.89 16.86
CA ALA A 157 -13.91 19.86 17.89
C ALA A 157 -13.93 18.45 17.30
N LEU A 158 -14.60 18.26 16.16
CA LEU A 158 -14.59 16.99 15.43
C LEU A 158 -13.17 16.60 14.99
N ALA A 159 -12.45 17.52 14.34
CA ALA A 159 -11.07 17.29 13.93
C ALA A 159 -10.15 16.98 15.13
N SER A 160 -10.35 17.69 16.25
CA SER A 160 -9.60 17.43 17.49
C SER A 160 -9.88 16.04 18.05
N THR A 161 -11.14 15.62 18.04
CA THR A 161 -11.56 14.29 18.52
C THR A 161 -10.96 13.18 17.65
N VAL A 162 -11.06 13.31 16.32
CA VAL A 162 -10.45 12.34 15.39
C VAL A 162 -8.94 12.32 15.55
N ARG A 163 -8.28 13.49 15.70
CA ARG A 163 -6.84 13.55 15.94
C ARG A 163 -6.45 12.81 17.22
N ALA A 164 -7.21 12.99 18.31
CA ALA A 164 -6.96 12.31 19.56
C ALA A 164 -7.05 10.78 19.41
N GLN A 165 -8.02 10.28 18.63
CA GLN A 165 -8.14 8.85 18.32
C GLN A 165 -6.95 8.33 17.50
N VAL A 166 -6.49 9.10 16.51
CA VAL A 166 -5.29 8.73 15.73
C VAL A 166 -4.04 8.73 16.61
N GLU A 167 -3.88 9.71 17.49
CA GLU A 167 -2.73 9.82 18.40
C GLU A 167 -2.73 8.70 19.45
N ASP A 168 -3.90 8.32 19.96
CA ASP A 168 -4.08 7.18 20.85
C ASP A 168 -3.65 5.88 20.18
N PHE A 169 -4.18 5.60 18.97
CA PHE A 169 -3.78 4.42 18.19
C PHE A 169 -2.27 4.42 17.89
N LYS A 170 -1.71 5.59 17.57
CA LYS A 170 -0.27 5.76 17.34
C LYS A 170 0.57 5.40 18.58
N GLY A 171 0.04 5.59 19.79
CA GLY A 171 0.67 5.17 21.04
C GLY A 171 0.94 3.66 21.10
N HIS A 172 0.13 2.84 20.41
CA HIS A 172 0.29 1.39 20.35
C HIS A 172 1.20 0.92 19.21
N MET A 173 1.74 1.81 18.38
CA MET A 173 2.63 1.42 17.28
C MET A 173 3.85 0.60 17.71
N PRO A 174 4.52 0.87 18.85
CA PRO A 174 5.65 0.05 19.29
C PRO A 174 5.29 -1.44 19.50
N ILE A 175 4.13 -1.73 20.09
CA ILE A 175 3.69 -3.12 20.26
C ILE A 175 3.21 -3.74 18.94
N ILE A 176 2.56 -2.95 18.07
CA ILE A 176 2.17 -3.37 16.71
C ILE A 176 3.40 -3.77 15.89
N MET A 177 4.45 -2.93 15.89
CA MET A 177 5.72 -3.20 15.22
C MET A 177 6.38 -4.46 15.74
N THR A 178 6.36 -4.65 17.06
CA THR A 178 7.05 -5.77 17.70
C THR A 178 6.33 -7.11 17.46
N LEU A 179 5.01 -7.16 17.72
CA LEU A 179 4.22 -8.39 17.67
C LEU A 179 3.62 -8.67 16.29
N GLY A 180 3.47 -7.65 15.46
CA GLY A 180 3.05 -7.77 14.06
C GLY A 180 4.18 -8.15 13.10
N ASN A 181 5.41 -8.36 13.59
CA ASN A 181 6.56 -8.70 12.77
C ASN A 181 6.30 -10.00 11.96
N PRO A 182 6.38 -9.95 10.62
CA PRO A 182 6.10 -11.11 9.75
C PRO A 182 7.14 -12.24 9.86
N GLY A 183 8.30 -11.98 10.46
CA GLY A 183 9.31 -12.99 10.79
C GLY A 183 8.93 -13.87 11.99
N MET A 184 7.90 -13.51 12.74
CA MET A 184 7.46 -14.27 13.91
C MET A 184 6.95 -15.66 13.52
N LYS A 185 7.31 -16.66 14.33
CA LYS A 185 6.99 -18.09 14.16
C LYS A 185 6.56 -18.64 15.50
N GLU A 186 6.01 -19.85 15.54
CA GLU A 186 5.51 -20.49 16.76
C GLU A 186 6.51 -20.43 17.93
N ARG A 187 7.78 -20.80 17.69
CA ARG A 187 8.88 -20.69 18.67
C ARG A 187 9.09 -19.30 19.29
N HIS A 188 8.75 -18.24 18.56
CA HIS A 188 8.85 -16.86 19.04
C HIS A 188 7.66 -16.52 19.95
N TRP A 189 6.47 -16.97 19.58
CA TRP A 189 5.25 -16.84 20.39
C TRP A 189 5.30 -17.64 21.69
N GLU A 190 5.97 -18.79 21.70
CA GLU A 190 6.27 -19.55 22.92
C GLU A 190 7.10 -18.72 23.91
N LYS A 191 8.21 -18.11 23.44
CA LYS A 191 9.03 -17.22 24.27
C LYS A 191 8.25 -16.01 24.80
N ILE A 192 7.37 -15.44 23.97
CA ILE A 192 6.47 -14.35 24.40
C ILE A 192 5.52 -14.84 25.49
N SER A 193 4.92 -16.02 25.31
CA SER A 193 4.02 -16.64 26.29
C SER A 193 4.71 -16.88 27.64
N GLU A 194 5.98 -17.30 27.62
CA GLU A 194 6.80 -17.47 28.83
C GLU A 194 7.06 -16.14 29.54
N ILE A 195 7.23 -15.04 28.79
CA ILE A 195 7.45 -13.69 29.35
C ILE A 195 6.21 -13.19 30.08
N VAL A 196 5.02 -13.37 29.48
CA VAL A 196 3.75 -12.86 30.03
C VAL A 196 3.09 -13.82 31.01
N GLY A 197 3.48 -15.10 31.03
CA GLY A 197 2.98 -16.12 31.95
C GLY A 197 1.64 -16.76 31.55
N PHE A 198 1.17 -16.55 30.32
CA PHE A 198 -0.03 -17.16 29.77
C PHE A 198 0.13 -17.42 28.27
N PRO A 199 -0.62 -18.39 27.69
CA PRO A 199 -0.43 -18.76 26.29
C PRO A 199 -0.89 -17.64 25.35
N LEU A 200 0.06 -17.11 24.58
CA LEU A 200 -0.17 -16.24 23.43
C LEU A 200 0.24 -16.97 22.16
N ARG A 201 -0.70 -17.10 21.22
CA ARG A 201 -0.47 -17.74 19.93
C ARG A 201 -1.01 -16.81 18.84
N ALA A 202 -0.27 -16.67 17.75
CA ALA A 202 -0.79 -16.03 16.55
C ALA A 202 -1.77 -16.96 15.83
N ASP A 203 -2.92 -17.20 16.44
CA ASP A 203 -4.09 -17.83 15.81
C ASP A 203 -5.07 -16.76 15.29
N ALA A 204 -6.19 -17.19 14.73
CA ALA A 204 -7.22 -16.27 14.25
C ALA A 204 -7.88 -15.46 15.38
N ASP A 205 -7.76 -15.93 16.62
CA ASP A 205 -8.37 -15.31 17.77
C ASP A 205 -7.49 -14.19 18.35
N LEU A 206 -6.17 -14.20 18.16
CA LEU A 206 -5.30 -13.10 18.60
C LEU A 206 -5.32 -11.90 17.64
N THR A 207 -6.34 -11.06 17.80
CA THR A 207 -6.49 -9.80 17.04
C THR A 207 -5.62 -8.68 17.63
N LEU A 208 -5.37 -7.64 16.83
CA LEU A 208 -4.63 -6.48 17.33
C LEU A 208 -5.38 -5.76 18.46
N ALA A 209 -6.71 -5.68 18.41
CA ALA A 209 -7.52 -5.15 19.51
C ALA A 209 -7.22 -5.88 20.84
N LYS A 210 -7.20 -7.22 20.81
CA LYS A 210 -6.90 -8.01 22.01
C LYS A 210 -5.49 -7.77 22.54
N ILE A 211 -4.51 -7.57 21.66
CA ILE A 211 -3.13 -7.25 22.09
C ILE A 211 -3.10 -5.91 22.83
N ILE A 212 -3.81 -4.91 22.32
CA ILE A 212 -3.94 -3.60 22.96
C ILE A 212 -4.67 -3.74 24.30
N ASP A 213 -5.78 -4.48 24.34
CA ASP A 213 -6.57 -4.70 25.56
C ASP A 213 -5.81 -5.46 26.66
N LEU A 214 -4.84 -6.30 26.28
CA LEU A 214 -4.00 -7.04 27.23
C LEU A 214 -2.97 -6.15 27.94
N GLY A 215 -2.75 -4.92 27.47
CA GLY A 215 -1.91 -3.94 28.16
C GLY A 215 -0.45 -4.40 28.31
N LEU A 216 0.15 -4.93 27.23
CA LEU A 216 1.47 -5.55 27.26
C LEU A 216 2.62 -4.56 27.00
N GLU A 217 2.38 -3.26 27.10
CA GLU A 217 3.35 -2.21 26.76
C GLU A 217 4.63 -2.28 27.61
N GLU A 218 4.53 -2.69 28.88
CA GLU A 218 5.69 -2.83 29.76
C GLU A 218 6.67 -3.94 29.32
N TYR A 219 6.19 -4.91 28.54
CA TYR A 219 6.98 -6.03 28.06
C TYR A 219 7.66 -5.76 26.71
N ILE A 220 7.36 -4.63 26.05
CA ILE A 220 7.90 -4.27 24.73
C ILE A 220 9.43 -4.46 24.66
N PRO A 221 10.26 -3.96 25.60
CA PRO A 221 11.71 -4.13 25.50
C PRO A 221 12.17 -5.58 25.47
N ARG A 222 11.41 -6.50 26.09
CA ARG A 222 11.71 -7.94 26.08
C ARG A 222 11.22 -8.59 24.79
N PHE A 223 10.08 -8.14 24.26
CA PHE A 223 9.54 -8.62 22.99
C PHE A 223 10.38 -8.16 21.80
N GLU A 224 10.94 -6.94 21.84
CA GLU A 224 11.82 -6.40 20.80
C GLU A 224 13.01 -7.33 20.56
N VAL A 225 13.65 -7.86 21.61
CA VAL A 225 14.74 -8.83 21.48
C VAL A 225 14.30 -10.09 20.72
N ILE A 226 13.08 -10.58 20.97
CA ILE A 226 12.52 -11.76 20.28
C ILE A 226 12.17 -11.40 18.83
N SER A 227 11.54 -10.25 18.62
CA SER A 227 11.14 -9.76 17.31
C SER A 227 12.35 -9.51 16.41
N ASP A 228 13.41 -8.90 16.94
CA ASP A 228 14.68 -8.73 16.24
C ASP A 228 15.30 -10.06 15.84
N SER A 229 15.32 -11.03 16.77
CA SER A 229 15.76 -12.39 16.46
C SER A 229 14.93 -12.99 15.31
N ALA A 230 13.62 -12.84 15.36
CA ALA A 230 12.71 -13.33 14.33
C ALA A 230 12.98 -12.68 12.95
N THR A 231 13.27 -11.39 12.91
CA THR A 231 13.67 -10.68 11.69
C THR A 231 14.97 -11.23 11.12
N LYS A 232 15.99 -11.43 11.95
CA LYS A 232 17.29 -11.98 11.51
C LYS A 232 17.15 -13.42 11.02
N GLU A 233 16.37 -14.25 11.71
CA GLU A 233 16.05 -15.61 11.30
C GLU A 233 15.31 -15.64 9.95
N ASN A 234 14.30 -14.79 9.77
CA ASN A 234 13.55 -14.70 8.51
C ASN A 234 14.44 -14.25 7.33
N ASN A 235 15.38 -13.33 7.56
CA ASN A 235 16.34 -12.91 6.53
C ASN A 235 17.33 -14.02 6.16
N LEU A 236 17.74 -14.84 7.13
CA LEU A 236 18.55 -16.02 6.91
C LEU A 236 17.78 -17.04 6.05
N GLU A 237 16.53 -17.33 6.43
CA GLU A 237 15.62 -18.25 5.72
C GLU A 237 15.38 -17.79 4.27
N LYS A 238 15.08 -16.51 4.06
CA LYS A 238 14.88 -15.94 2.72
C LYS A 238 16.14 -16.05 1.86
N SER A 239 17.30 -15.75 2.42
CA SER A 239 18.59 -15.88 1.71
C SER A 239 18.87 -17.32 1.32
N LEU A 240 18.63 -18.28 2.22
CA LEU A 240 18.82 -19.71 1.95
C LEU A 240 17.89 -20.18 0.83
N ASN A 241 16.61 -19.88 0.95
CA ASN A 241 15.60 -20.27 -0.04
C ASN A 241 15.86 -19.64 -1.41
N LYS A 242 16.34 -18.39 -1.43
CA LYS A 242 16.75 -17.72 -2.67
C LYS A 242 17.89 -18.50 -3.34
N MET A 243 18.96 -18.83 -2.61
CA MET A 243 20.06 -19.63 -3.16
C MET A 243 19.55 -20.97 -3.69
N ILE A 244 18.76 -21.71 -2.90
CA ILE A 244 18.22 -23.01 -3.32
C ILE A 244 17.37 -22.88 -4.60
N ASN A 245 16.57 -21.82 -4.71
CA ASN A 245 15.73 -21.60 -5.88
C ASN A 245 16.54 -21.24 -7.12
N GLU A 246 17.62 -20.46 -7.00
CA GLU A 246 18.50 -20.11 -8.12
C GLU A 246 19.12 -21.36 -8.76
N TRP A 247 19.37 -22.43 -7.99
CA TRP A 247 19.89 -23.69 -8.51
C TRP A 247 18.86 -24.58 -9.21
N LYS A 248 17.56 -24.30 -9.10
CA LYS A 248 16.51 -25.17 -9.70
C LYS A 248 16.53 -25.15 -11.22
N ASP A 249 16.88 -24.01 -11.79
CA ASP A 249 16.80 -23.76 -13.23
C ASP A 249 18.20 -23.79 -13.89
N ILE A 250 19.24 -24.17 -13.15
CA ILE A 250 20.61 -24.29 -13.69
C ILE A 250 20.72 -25.58 -14.50
N GLU A 251 21.16 -25.42 -15.74
CA GLU A 251 21.40 -26.51 -16.68
C GLU A 251 22.84 -26.50 -17.17
N PHE A 252 23.48 -27.67 -17.19
CA PHE A 252 24.79 -27.83 -17.81
C PHE A 252 24.66 -27.92 -19.32
N THR A 253 25.41 -27.08 -20.04
CA THR A 253 25.49 -27.16 -21.49
C THR A 253 26.44 -28.27 -21.90
N VAL A 254 25.93 -29.21 -22.70
CA VAL A 254 26.68 -30.37 -23.19
C VAL A 254 26.73 -30.31 -24.73
N LEU A 255 27.93 -30.31 -25.30
CA LEU A 255 28.15 -30.19 -26.74
C LEU A 255 28.87 -31.42 -27.31
N PRO A 256 28.55 -31.87 -28.54
CA PRO A 256 29.28 -32.94 -29.19
C PRO A 256 30.74 -32.54 -29.44
N TYR A 257 31.68 -33.44 -29.19
CA TYR A 257 33.11 -33.19 -29.44
C TYR A 257 33.57 -33.85 -30.74
N ARG A 258 33.70 -33.05 -31.82
CA ARG A 258 34.16 -33.50 -33.14
C ARG A 258 33.37 -34.74 -33.63
N ASP A 259 34.05 -35.67 -34.29
CA ASP A 259 33.47 -36.94 -34.76
C ASP A 259 33.67 -38.10 -33.75
N SER A 260 33.97 -37.78 -32.48
CA SER A 260 34.28 -38.79 -31.45
C SER A 260 33.07 -39.61 -30.99
N GLY A 261 31.85 -39.16 -31.31
CA GLY A 261 30.61 -39.78 -30.84
C GLY A 261 30.31 -39.54 -29.35
N THR A 262 31.09 -38.70 -28.67
CA THR A 262 30.86 -38.31 -27.27
C THR A 262 30.63 -36.79 -27.12
N TYR A 263 30.34 -36.36 -25.90
CA TYR A 263 30.00 -34.99 -25.56
C TYR A 263 30.90 -34.44 -24.44
N ILE A 264 31.04 -33.12 -24.42
CA ILE A 264 31.80 -32.36 -23.43
C ILE A 264 30.93 -31.31 -22.76
N LEU A 265 31.23 -30.99 -21.51
CA LEU A 265 30.69 -29.81 -20.85
C LEU A 265 31.28 -28.54 -21.48
N ALA A 266 30.42 -27.56 -21.73
CA ALA A 266 30.79 -26.26 -22.28
C ALA A 266 30.17 -25.14 -21.43
N SER A 267 30.77 -23.95 -21.50
CA SER A 267 30.23 -22.72 -20.89
C SER A 267 29.91 -22.84 -19.40
N VAL A 268 30.81 -23.48 -18.63
CA VAL A 268 30.63 -23.71 -17.18
C VAL A 268 31.05 -22.53 -16.30
N ASP A 269 31.68 -21.50 -16.87
CA ASP A 269 32.27 -20.38 -16.12
C ASP A 269 31.24 -19.70 -15.20
N ASP A 270 30.03 -19.42 -15.71
CA ASP A 270 28.95 -18.79 -14.93
C ASP A 270 28.44 -19.70 -13.80
N ILE A 271 28.43 -21.02 -14.02
CA ILE A 271 28.04 -22.01 -13.00
C ILE A 271 29.10 -22.07 -11.89
N GLN A 272 30.39 -22.04 -12.25
CA GLN A 272 31.48 -22.02 -11.27
C GLN A 272 31.47 -20.73 -10.44
N VAL A 273 31.24 -19.57 -11.06
CA VAL A 273 31.11 -18.29 -10.34
C VAL A 273 29.94 -18.32 -9.37
N LEU A 274 28.78 -18.83 -9.79
CA LEU A 274 27.61 -18.98 -8.91
C LEU A 274 27.88 -19.93 -7.74
N LEU A 275 28.57 -21.04 -8.02
CA LEU A 275 28.95 -22.05 -7.03
C LEU A 275 29.84 -21.46 -5.95
N ASP A 276 30.91 -20.78 -6.34
CA ASP A 276 31.86 -20.16 -5.41
C ASP A 276 31.17 -19.10 -4.54
N ASP A 277 30.35 -18.23 -5.14
CA ASP A 277 29.59 -17.22 -4.42
C ASP A 277 28.61 -17.85 -3.41
N HIS A 278 27.89 -18.91 -3.81
CA HIS A 278 26.94 -19.59 -2.94
C HIS A 278 27.62 -20.39 -1.82
N ILE A 279 28.82 -20.92 -2.04
CA ILE A 279 29.64 -21.53 -0.98
C ILE A 279 30.02 -20.47 0.07
N VAL A 280 30.57 -19.32 -0.37
CA VAL A 280 30.98 -18.22 0.53
C VAL A 280 29.78 -17.66 1.31
N LYS A 281 28.64 -17.45 0.64
CA LYS A 281 27.40 -17.02 1.29
C LYS A 281 26.93 -18.03 2.34
N THR A 282 26.96 -19.33 2.02
CA THR A 282 26.55 -20.38 2.96
C THR A 282 27.47 -20.42 4.19
N GLN A 283 28.78 -20.26 4.01
CA GLN A 283 29.75 -20.15 5.13
C GLN A 283 29.49 -18.92 6.01
N THR A 284 29.10 -17.80 5.40
CA THR A 284 28.71 -16.58 6.14
C THR A 284 27.45 -16.85 6.97
N MET A 285 26.46 -17.54 6.40
CA MET A 285 25.22 -17.91 7.10
C MET A 285 25.49 -18.86 8.27
N LYS A 286 26.45 -19.78 8.13
CA LYS A 286 26.92 -20.67 9.22
C LYS A 286 27.44 -19.93 10.44
N SER A 287 28.01 -18.76 10.23
CA SER A 287 28.58 -17.93 11.30
C SER A 287 27.51 -17.06 12.00
N SER A 288 26.26 -17.11 11.56
CA SER A 288 25.16 -16.34 12.16
C SER A 288 24.76 -16.89 13.53
N LEU A 289 24.59 -16.02 14.53
CA LEU A 289 24.05 -16.37 15.84
C LEU A 289 22.61 -16.90 15.78
N TYR A 290 21.90 -16.62 14.67
CA TYR A 290 20.51 -16.99 14.45
C TYR A 290 20.35 -18.26 13.60
N ILE A 291 21.43 -19.02 13.40
CA ILE A 291 21.42 -20.21 12.55
C ILE A 291 20.60 -21.37 13.13
N LYS A 292 20.46 -21.46 14.45
CA LYS A 292 20.00 -22.65 15.15
C LYS A 292 18.77 -23.36 14.53
N PRO A 293 17.69 -22.66 14.11
CA PRO A 293 16.53 -23.31 13.48
C PRO A 293 16.80 -23.91 12.08
N PHE A 294 17.86 -23.47 11.41
CA PHE A 294 18.21 -23.79 10.02
C PHE A 294 19.54 -24.52 9.90
N GLU A 295 20.19 -24.85 11.02
CA GLU A 295 21.54 -25.40 11.09
C GLU A 295 21.71 -26.65 10.23
N GLU A 296 20.81 -27.63 10.40
CA GLU A 296 20.82 -28.87 9.63
C GLU A 296 20.66 -28.64 8.12
N ILE A 297 19.76 -27.72 7.73
CA ILE A 297 19.49 -27.40 6.33
C ILE A 297 20.69 -26.70 5.70
N ILE A 298 21.29 -25.73 6.40
CA ILE A 298 22.44 -24.97 5.91
C ILE A 298 23.67 -25.87 5.77
N PHE A 299 23.93 -26.77 6.74
CA PHE A 299 25.02 -27.73 6.63
C PHE A 299 24.82 -28.72 5.49
N GLY A 300 23.59 -29.24 5.33
CA GLY A 300 23.27 -30.11 4.20
C GLY A 300 23.39 -29.40 2.86
N TRP A 301 23.06 -28.11 2.80
CA TRP A 301 23.20 -27.28 1.61
C TRP A 301 24.66 -27.01 1.26
N GLU A 302 25.49 -26.63 2.23
CA GLU A 302 26.94 -26.47 2.05
C GLU A 302 27.58 -27.75 1.51
N ALA A 303 27.28 -28.90 2.13
CA ALA A 303 27.83 -30.19 1.72
C ALA A 303 27.48 -30.52 0.26
N LYS A 304 26.27 -30.17 -0.21
CA LYS A 304 25.88 -30.34 -1.61
C LYS A 304 26.67 -29.43 -2.54
N LEU A 305 26.87 -28.16 -2.19
CA LEU A 305 27.63 -27.22 -3.00
C LEU A 305 29.11 -27.62 -3.08
N THR A 306 29.73 -27.99 -1.96
CA THR A 306 31.12 -28.46 -1.94
C THR A 306 31.29 -29.74 -2.77
N LEU A 307 30.37 -30.70 -2.64
CA LEU A 307 30.40 -31.91 -3.45
C LEU A 307 30.25 -31.60 -4.95
N LEU A 308 29.36 -30.67 -5.32
CA LEU A 308 29.21 -30.24 -6.71
C LEU A 308 30.50 -29.62 -7.26
N GLN A 309 31.21 -28.83 -6.44
CA GLN A 309 32.49 -28.22 -6.82
C GLN A 309 33.54 -29.30 -7.09
N GLU A 310 33.69 -30.25 -6.18
CA GLU A 310 34.62 -31.38 -6.34
C GLU A 310 34.31 -32.21 -7.61
N ILE A 311 33.03 -32.50 -7.87
CA ILE A 311 32.61 -33.24 -9.07
C ILE A 311 32.95 -32.46 -10.34
N LEU A 312 32.63 -31.16 -10.37
CA LEU A 312 32.84 -30.32 -11.54
C LEU A 312 34.32 -30.15 -11.85
N ASP A 313 35.16 -29.93 -10.85
CA ASP A 313 36.60 -29.79 -10.99
C ASP A 313 37.26 -31.06 -11.56
N GLU A 314 36.93 -32.23 -11.01
CA GLU A 314 37.47 -33.49 -11.52
C GLU A 314 36.91 -33.83 -12.92
N TRP A 315 35.65 -33.53 -13.20
CA TRP A 315 35.08 -33.70 -14.56
C TRP A 315 35.86 -32.85 -15.57
N LEU A 316 36.02 -31.55 -15.32
CA LEU A 316 36.72 -30.65 -16.24
C LEU A 316 38.17 -31.07 -16.45
N LYS A 317 38.86 -31.49 -15.39
CA LYS A 317 40.25 -31.98 -15.45
C LYS A 317 40.38 -33.26 -16.29
N VAL A 318 39.48 -34.22 -16.11
CA VAL A 318 39.42 -35.44 -16.94
C VAL A 318 39.11 -35.08 -18.39
N GLN A 319 38.12 -34.21 -18.61
CA GLN A 319 37.72 -33.77 -19.94
C GLN A 319 38.87 -33.07 -20.69
N ILE A 320 39.58 -32.14 -20.06
CA ILE A 320 40.74 -31.44 -20.65
C ILE A 320 41.83 -32.44 -21.03
N THR A 321 42.17 -33.35 -20.12
CA THR A 321 43.22 -34.36 -20.36
C THR A 321 42.82 -35.29 -21.51
N TRP A 322 41.57 -35.74 -21.53
CA TRP A 322 41.05 -36.59 -22.59
C TRP A 322 41.00 -35.87 -23.95
N MET A 323 40.51 -34.63 -24.01
CA MET A 323 40.48 -33.83 -25.23
C MET A 323 41.88 -33.58 -25.82
N TYR A 324 42.90 -33.51 -24.96
CA TYR A 324 44.30 -33.39 -25.40
C TYR A 324 44.85 -34.70 -25.98
N LEU A 325 44.53 -35.84 -25.35
CA LEU A 325 45.03 -37.15 -25.79
C LEU A 325 44.26 -37.74 -26.97
N GLU A 326 42.96 -37.44 -27.11
CA GLU A 326 42.10 -38.02 -28.14
C GLU A 326 42.69 -37.85 -29.55
N PRO A 327 43.09 -36.66 -30.03
CA PRO A 327 43.62 -36.49 -31.39
C PRO A 327 44.96 -37.19 -31.62
N ILE A 328 45.74 -37.39 -30.54
CA ILE A 328 47.06 -38.02 -30.58
C ILE A 328 46.92 -39.53 -30.82
N PHE A 329 45.88 -40.16 -30.25
CA PHE A 329 45.65 -41.60 -30.36
C PHE A 329 44.56 -42.00 -31.36
N SER A 330 43.77 -41.05 -31.86
CA SER A 330 42.78 -41.27 -32.93
C SER A 330 43.32 -41.00 -34.35
N SER A 331 44.56 -40.49 -34.45
CA SER A 331 45.37 -40.47 -35.68
C SER A 331 46.10 -41.79 -35.86
#